data_AF-A0A7X0G2H3-F1
#
_entry.id   AF-A0A7X0G2H3-F1
#
_cell.length_a   1.000
_cell.length_b   1.000
_cell.length_c   1.000
_cell.angle_alpha   90.00
_cell.angle_beta   90.00
_cell.angle_gamma   90.00
#
_symmetry.space_group_name_H-M   'P 1'
#
loop_
_entity.id
_entity.type
_entity.pdbx_description
1 polymer ?
#
loop_
_entity_poly.entity_id
_entity_poly.type
_entity_poly.pdbx_seq_one_letter_code
_entity_poly.pdbx_strand_id
1 'polypeptide(L)'
;MCNATAGGNYQVQRSASFAGGRIYQLYSASTKKNCAVTMKTRDIGKATNVWVRLQSQKGAKVASDSGSFKYYAGPVFVLAPGDCVRYSGGASGASASAGWGNCG
;
A
#
# COMPACT_ATOMS: atom_id res chain seq x y z
N MET A 1 -1.51 5.93 -9.56
CA MET A 1 -1.73 5.39 -8.20
C MET A 1 -0.39 4.84 -7.68
N CYS A 2 0.40 5.61 -6.92
CA CYS A 2 1.88 5.52 -6.71
C CYS A 2 2.75 6.31 -7.71
N ASN A 3 2.24 6.62 -8.90
CA ASN A 3 2.95 7.47 -9.87
C ASN A 3 2.65 8.98 -9.71
N ALA A 4 1.56 9.36 -9.04
CA ALA A 4 0.97 10.70 -9.16
C ALA A 4 1.77 11.85 -8.50
N THR A 5 2.67 11.57 -7.56
CA THR A 5 3.39 12.62 -6.81
C THR A 5 4.86 12.29 -6.49
N ALA A 6 5.32 11.06 -6.76
CA ALA A 6 6.62 10.59 -6.30
C ALA A 6 7.68 10.38 -7.41
N GLY A 7 7.34 10.64 -8.69
CA GLY A 7 8.30 10.71 -9.81
C GLY A 7 9.14 9.44 -10.02
N GLY A 8 8.52 8.25 -10.01
CA GLY A 8 9.26 6.99 -10.09
C GLY A 8 8.54 5.92 -10.92
N ASN A 9 9.33 5.06 -11.58
CA ASN A 9 8.86 3.88 -12.31
C ASN A 9 8.45 2.77 -11.33
N TYR A 10 7.35 2.99 -10.61
CA TYR A 10 6.84 2.04 -9.62
C TYR A 10 6.32 0.78 -10.30
N GLN A 11 6.91 -0.36 -9.97
CA GLN A 11 6.47 -1.67 -10.42
C GLN A 11 5.81 -2.42 -9.27
N VAL A 12 4.68 -3.09 -9.55
CA VAL A 12 4.03 -3.97 -8.58
C VAL A 12 4.99 -5.09 -8.21
N GLN A 13 5.29 -5.22 -6.93
CA GLN A 13 6.15 -6.28 -6.43
C GLN A 13 5.33 -7.38 -5.78
N ARG A 14 4.33 -6.99 -4.98
CA ARG A 14 3.47 -7.92 -4.25
C ARG A 14 2.05 -7.36 -4.16
N SER A 15 1.09 -8.25 -4.00
CA SER A 15 -0.31 -7.89 -3.72
C SER A 15 -0.98 -8.97 -2.90
N ALA A 16 -2.04 -8.60 -2.18
CA ALA A 16 -2.87 -9.54 -1.43
C ALA A 16 -4.35 -9.14 -1.53
N SER A 17 -5.20 -10.11 -1.86
CA SER A 17 -6.65 -9.91 -1.98
C SER A 17 -7.35 -10.13 -0.64
N PHE A 18 -8.45 -9.43 -0.43
CA PHE A 18 -9.38 -9.64 0.68
C PHE A 18 -10.82 -9.47 0.18
N ALA A 19 -11.81 -9.84 0.98
CA ALA A 19 -13.21 -9.65 0.59
C ALA A 19 -13.51 -8.16 0.37
N GLY A 20 -13.85 -7.77 -0.87
CA GLY A 20 -14.17 -6.38 -1.22
C GLY A 20 -12.97 -5.49 -1.60
N GLY A 21 -11.75 -6.04 -1.72
CA GLY A 21 -10.63 -5.28 -2.25
C GLY A 21 -9.32 -6.03 -2.43
N ARG A 22 -8.29 -5.28 -2.80
CA ARG A 22 -6.92 -5.77 -2.95
C ARG A 22 -5.92 -4.69 -2.55
N ILE A 23 -4.92 -5.07 -1.77
CA ILE A 23 -3.78 -4.21 -1.46
C ILE A 23 -2.61 -4.54 -2.39
N TYR A 24 -1.94 -3.49 -2.86
CA TYR A 24 -0.77 -3.56 -3.72
C TYR A 24 0.41 -2.88 -3.02
N GLN A 25 1.58 -3.51 -3.13
CA GLN A 25 2.84 -2.89 -2.82
C GLN A 25 3.69 -2.79 -4.08
N LEU A 26 4.14 -1.58 -4.34
CA LEU A 26 4.96 -1.23 -5.49
C LEU A 26 6.32 -0.70 -5.01
N TYR A 27 7.33 -0.84 -5.84
CA TYR A 27 8.68 -0.35 -5.57
C TYR A 27 9.23 0.40 -6.78
N SER A 28 9.95 1.48 -6.52
CA SER A 28 10.66 2.25 -7.53
C SER A 28 12.16 2.11 -7.31
N ALA A 29 12.85 1.41 -8.22
CA ALA A 29 14.29 1.22 -8.15
C ALA A 29 15.07 2.54 -8.31
N SER A 30 14.51 3.53 -9.00
CA SER A 30 15.13 4.85 -9.19
C SER A 30 15.11 5.72 -7.93
N THR A 31 14.04 5.64 -7.15
CA THR A 31 13.87 6.44 -5.92
C THR A 31 14.11 5.64 -4.65
N LYS A 32 14.30 4.32 -4.75
CA LYS A 32 14.43 3.36 -3.64
C LYS A 32 13.25 3.41 -2.64
N LYS A 33 12.08 3.86 -3.12
CA LYS A 33 10.86 4.00 -2.31
C LYS A 33 9.90 2.84 -2.58
N ASN A 34 9.32 2.36 -1.49
CA ASN A 34 8.16 1.49 -1.51
C ASN A 34 6.88 2.33 -1.44
N CYS A 35 5.84 1.87 -2.11
CA CYS A 35 4.50 2.47 -2.11
C CYS A 35 3.46 1.40 -1.82
N ALA A 36 2.41 1.74 -1.08
CA ALA A 36 1.25 0.86 -0.90
C ALA A 36 -0.07 1.58 -1.18
N VAL A 37 -1.01 0.86 -1.79
CA VAL A 37 -2.38 1.31 -2.10
C VAL A 37 -3.36 0.18 -1.84
N THR A 38 -4.47 0.48 -1.17
CA THR A 38 -5.59 -0.46 -1.02
C THR A 38 -6.70 -0.05 -1.98
N MET A 39 -7.01 -0.90 -2.96
CA MET A 39 -8.10 -0.70 -3.91
C MET A 39 -9.34 -1.46 -3.49
N LYS A 40 -10.50 -0.81 -3.60
CA LYS A 40 -11.79 -1.47 -3.45
C LYS A 40 -12.08 -2.29 -4.71
N THR A 41 -12.80 -3.40 -4.53
CA THR A 41 -13.47 -4.15 -5.61
C THR A 41 -14.98 -4.27 -5.37
N ARG A 42 -15.47 -3.78 -4.22
CA ARG A 42 -16.88 -3.70 -3.84
C ARG A 42 -17.23 -2.27 -3.41
N ASP A 43 -18.50 -1.88 -3.51
CA ASP A 43 -19.01 -0.56 -3.11
C ASP A 43 -18.25 0.60 -3.80
N ILE A 44 -17.84 0.36 -5.06
CA ILE A 44 -17.15 1.33 -5.90
C ILE A 44 -18.06 2.54 -6.12
N GLY A 45 -17.51 3.75 -5.91
CA GLY A 45 -18.28 5.00 -6.01
C GLY A 45 -19.00 5.41 -4.72
N LYS A 46 -19.17 4.49 -3.76
CA LYS A 46 -19.72 4.77 -2.42
C LYS A 46 -18.58 5.00 -1.42
N ALA A 47 -18.64 6.08 -0.65
CA ALA A 47 -17.66 6.31 0.41
C ALA A 47 -17.87 5.29 1.54
N THR A 48 -16.89 4.41 1.74
CA THR A 48 -16.85 3.42 2.83
C THR A 48 -15.45 3.38 3.43
N ASN A 49 -15.30 2.83 4.63
CA ASN A 49 -13.99 2.72 5.27
C ASN A 49 -13.03 1.87 4.40
N VAL A 50 -11.88 2.46 4.06
CA VAL A 50 -10.74 1.81 3.43
C VAL A 50 -9.47 2.34 4.08
N TRP A 51 -8.48 1.48 4.26
CA TRP A 51 -7.22 1.86 4.86
C TRP A 51 -6.05 1.09 4.25
N VAL A 52 -4.87 1.68 4.37
CA VAL A 52 -3.59 1.13 3.93
C VAL A 52 -2.51 1.49 4.94
N ARG A 53 -1.54 0.59 5.13
CA ARG A 53 -0.38 0.79 5.99
C ARG A 53 0.83 0.10 5.37
N LEU A 54 1.96 0.79 5.39
CA LEU A 54 3.26 0.34 4.91
C LEU A 54 4.30 0.62 5.98
N GLN A 55 5.15 -0.36 6.27
CA GLN A 55 6.18 -0.24 7.31
C GLN A 55 7.52 -0.82 6.85
N SER A 56 8.62 -0.15 7.20
CA SER A 56 9.98 -0.70 7.06
C SER A 56 10.48 -1.36 8.34
N GLN A 57 11.36 -2.35 8.22
CA GLN A 57 11.81 -3.18 9.33
C GLN A 57 12.87 -2.48 10.18
N LYS A 58 13.98 -2.05 9.56
CA LYS A 58 15.14 -1.45 10.24
C LYS A 58 14.93 0.03 10.58
N GLY A 59 14.20 0.75 9.74
CA GLY A 59 13.97 2.19 9.93
C GLY A 59 12.76 2.55 10.80
N ALA A 60 11.94 1.57 11.21
CA ALA A 60 10.66 1.76 11.89
C ALA A 60 9.71 2.79 11.22
N LYS A 61 9.94 3.13 9.95
CA LYS A 61 9.13 4.09 9.22
C LYS A 61 7.78 3.47 8.93
N VAL A 62 6.72 4.15 9.33
CA VAL A 62 5.35 3.74 9.08
C VAL A 62 4.67 4.85 8.31
N ALA A 63 3.99 4.48 7.23
CA ALA A 63 3.07 5.36 6.53
C ALA A 63 1.71 4.67 6.44
N SER A 64 0.66 5.40 6.75
CA SER A 64 -0.71 4.88 6.72
C SER A 64 -1.68 5.95 6.25
N ASP A 65 -2.76 5.50 5.64
CA ASP A 65 -3.88 6.32 5.24
C ASP A 65 -5.17 5.53 5.48
N SER A 66 -6.18 6.19 6.02
CA SER A 66 -7.42 5.56 6.46
C SER A 66 -8.56 6.57 6.46
N GLY A 67 -9.73 6.15 5.97
CA GLY A 67 -10.90 7.01 5.91
C GLY A 67 -12.00 6.45 5.04
N SER A 68 -13.02 7.26 4.81
CA SER A 68 -14.13 6.90 3.93
C SER A 68 -13.80 7.24 2.48
N PHE A 69 -13.41 6.23 1.70
CA PHE A 69 -13.00 6.39 0.31
C PHE A 69 -13.98 5.75 -0.66
N LYS A 70 -14.18 6.41 -1.81
CA LYS A 70 -15.02 5.89 -2.92
C LYS A 70 -14.34 4.79 -3.72
N TYR A 71 -13.00 4.78 -3.77
CA TYR A 71 -12.23 3.94 -4.70
C TYR A 71 -11.00 3.26 -4.06
N TYR A 72 -10.16 4.00 -3.34
CA TYR A 72 -8.93 3.47 -2.76
C TYR A 72 -8.44 4.33 -1.59
N ALA A 73 -7.59 3.75 -0.73
CA ALA A 73 -6.78 4.46 0.27
C ALA A 73 -5.30 4.45 -0.15
N GLY A 74 -4.56 5.53 0.16
CA GLY A 74 -3.19 5.77 -0.29
C GLY A 74 -3.14 6.63 -1.57
N PRO A 75 -1.99 6.73 -2.26
CA PRO A 75 -0.74 6.02 -2.00
C PRO A 75 0.02 6.51 -0.76
N VAL A 76 0.54 5.57 0.02
CA VAL A 76 1.50 5.86 1.11
C VAL A 76 2.89 5.40 0.71
N PHE A 77 3.92 6.13 1.11
CA PHE A 77 5.30 5.89 0.68
C PHE A 77 6.25 5.71 1.86
N VAL A 78 7.20 4.78 1.73
CA VAL A 78 8.28 4.58 2.69
C VAL A 78 9.60 4.40 1.94
N LEU A 79 10.61 5.20 2.29
CA LEU A 79 11.99 5.04 1.83
C LEU A 79 12.67 3.94 2.65
N ALA A 80 13.04 2.83 2.02
CA ALA A 80 13.59 1.64 2.67
C ALA A 80 14.67 0.94 1.80
N PRO A 81 15.79 1.61 1.47
CA PRO A 81 16.89 0.98 0.73
C PRO A 81 17.57 -0.09 1.60
N GLY A 82 17.73 -1.32 1.09
CA GLY A 82 18.34 -2.43 1.83
C GLY A 82 17.54 -2.88 3.06
N ASP A 83 16.26 -2.49 3.14
CA ASP A 83 15.37 -2.74 4.27
C ASP A 83 14.07 -3.40 3.81
N CYS A 84 13.63 -4.43 4.54
CA CYS A 84 12.41 -5.15 4.21
C CYS A 84 11.18 -4.32 4.58
N VAL A 85 10.13 -4.43 3.78
CA VAL A 85 8.84 -3.80 4.05
C VAL A 85 7.74 -4.82 4.25
N ARG A 86 6.80 -4.49 5.13
CA ARG A 86 5.51 -5.18 5.27
C ARG A 86 4.38 -4.20 4.95
N TYR A 87 3.28 -4.73 4.44
CA TYR A 87 2.11 -3.92 4.11
C TYR A 87 0.83 -4.59 4.57
N SER A 88 -0.18 -3.79 4.87
CA SER A 88 -1.50 -4.24 5.28
C SER A 88 -2.56 -3.24 4.85
N GLY A 89 -3.73 -3.73 4.48
CA GLY A 89 -4.84 -2.88 4.08
C GLY A 89 -6.14 -3.63 4.07
N GLY A 90 -7.23 -2.88 4.05
CA GLY A 90 -8.56 -3.46 4.12
C GLY A 90 -9.65 -2.46 3.80
N ALA A 91 -10.86 -3.00 3.74
CA ALA A 91 -12.11 -2.25 3.67
C ALA A 91 -13.12 -2.91 4.62
N SER A 92 -14.21 -2.21 4.95
CA SER A 92 -15.24 -2.64 5.90
C SER A 92 -15.42 -4.18 6.05
N GLY A 93 -14.91 -4.73 7.16
CA GLY A 93 -15.07 -6.14 7.53
C GLY A 93 -14.02 -7.12 7.02
N ALA A 94 -13.06 -6.71 6.18
CA ALA A 94 -12.01 -7.58 5.66
C ALA A 94 -10.68 -6.87 5.41
N SER A 95 -9.59 -7.60 5.56
CA SER A 95 -8.24 -7.07 5.34
C SER A 95 -7.31 -8.15 4.82
N ALA A 96 -6.21 -7.72 4.22
CA ALA A 96 -5.09 -8.57 3.88
C ALA A 96 -3.78 -7.90 4.30
N SER A 97 -2.77 -8.73 4.54
CA SER A 97 -1.41 -8.26 4.85
C SER A 97 -0.38 -9.19 4.25
N ALA A 98 0.82 -8.68 4.05
CA ALA A 98 2.00 -9.49 3.77
C ALA A 98 3.10 -9.12 4.77
N GLY A 99 3.82 -10.14 5.20
CA GLY A 99 4.98 -10.00 6.09
C GLY A 99 6.15 -9.25 5.44
N TRP A 100 7.30 -9.31 6.11
CA TRP A 100 8.53 -8.68 5.66
C TRP A 100 9.02 -9.28 4.34
N GLY A 101 9.35 -8.42 3.38
CA GLY A 101 10.03 -8.80 2.14
C GLY A 101 10.30 -7.57 1.26
N ASN A 102 10.80 -7.76 0.03
CA ASN A 102 11.22 -6.68 -0.89
C ASN A 102 12.22 -5.75 -0.21
N CYS A 103 13.36 -6.31 0.16
CA CYS A 103 14.34 -5.70 1.04
C CYS A 103 15.31 -4.75 0.32
N GLY A 104 14.80 -3.96 -0.64
CA GLY A 104 15.57 -2.98 -1.42
C GLY A 104 16.22 -3.51 -2.67
#